data_AF-A0A6J4HM23-F1
#
_entry.id   AF-A0A6J4HM23-F1
#
_cell.length_a   1.000
_cell.length_b   1.000
_cell.length_c   1.000
_cell.angle_alpha   90.00
_cell.angle_beta   90.00
_cell.angle_gamma   90.00
#
_symmetry.space_group_name_H-M   'P 1'
#
loop_
_entity.id
_entity.type
_entity.pdbx_description
1 polymer ?
#
loop_
_entity_poly.entity_id
_entity_poly.type
_entity_poly.pdbx_seq_one_letter_code
_entity_poly.pdbx_strand_id
1 'polypeptide(L)' 'MSRIWMVRHGRAAAGFGAELDPGLDDHGRAQAEAVADRLAPLGPLPMVVSPLRRCRETAAPLEARWGVTARVDPDVGEI' A
#
# COMPACT_ATOMS: atom_id res chain seq x y z
N MET A 1 9.67 -11.22 20.73
CA MET A 1 9.37 -9.84 20.31
C MET A 1 8.73 -9.89 18.95
N SER A 2 7.63 -9.15 18.73
CA SER A 2 6.97 -9.06 17.42
C SER A 2 7.45 -7.81 16.68
N ARG A 3 7.66 -7.90 15.37
CA ARG A 3 8.07 -6.78 14.52
C ARG A 3 6.96 -6.46 13.53
N ILE A 4 6.61 -5.17 13.42
CA ILE A 4 5.58 -4.67 12.52
C ILE A 4 6.24 -3.72 11.51
N TRP A 5 5.90 -3.87 10.24
CA TRP A 5 6.32 -2.97 9.17
C TRP A 5 5.15 -2.10 8.77
N MET A 6 5.30 -0.79 8.90
CA MET A 6 4.27 0.19 8.52
C MET A 6 4.71 0.89 7.23
N VAL A 7 3.84 0.86 6.23
CA VAL A 7 4.07 1.47 4.91
C VAL A 7 3.01 2.53 4.70
N ARG A 8 3.44 3.78 4.48
CA ARG A 8 2.55 4.83 3.99
C ARG A 8 2.29 4.62 2.50
N HIS A 9 1.08 4.94 2.04
CA HIS A 9 0.77 4.92 0.61
C HIS A 9 1.75 5.79 -0.19
N GLY A 10 1.99 5.42 -1.45
CA GLY A 10 2.72 6.25 -2.41
C GLY A 10 1.98 7.56 -2.70
N ARG A 11 2.63 8.47 -3.43
CA ARG A 11 2.03 9.75 -3.81
C ARG A 11 0.71 9.55 -4.57
N ALA A 12 -0.35 10.20 -4.08
CA ALA A 12 -1.66 10.19 -4.72
C ALA A 12 -1.69 11.13 -5.95
N ALA A 13 -2.51 10.79 -6.93
CA ALA A 13 -2.67 11.54 -8.17
C ALA A 13 -3.38 12.89 -8.00
N ALA A 14 -4.30 12.97 -7.04
CA ALA A 14 -4.97 14.20 -6.69
C ALA A 14 -4.52 14.68 -5.31
N GLY A 15 -4.39 16.00 -5.17
CA GLY A 15 -4.19 16.65 -3.88
C GLY A 15 -5.45 16.58 -3.01
N PHE A 16 -5.30 16.93 -1.75
CA PHE A 16 -6.38 16.90 -0.76
C PHE A 16 -7.61 17.70 -1.25
N GLY A 17 -8.78 17.06 -1.27
CA GLY A 17 -10.06 17.68 -1.64
C GLY A 17 -10.34 17.78 -3.15
N ALA A 18 -9.42 17.38 -4.04
CA ALA A 18 -9.68 17.35 -5.48
C ALA A 18 -10.40 16.07 -5.94
N GLU A 19 -10.17 14.96 -5.23
CA GLU A 19 -10.84 13.67 -5.42
C GLU A 19 -11.00 13.01 -4.05
N LEU A 20 -12.11 12.29 -3.84
CA LEU A 20 -12.40 11.64 -2.55
C LEU A 20 -11.49 10.44 -2.27
N ASP A 21 -11.15 9.65 -3.29
CA ASP A 21 -10.26 8.49 -3.15
C ASP A 21 -9.33 8.33 -4.37
N PRO A 22 -8.38 9.26 -4.55
CA PRO A 22 -7.47 9.20 -5.67
C PRO A 22 -6.58 7.96 -5.59
N GLY A 23 -6.30 7.38 -6.75
CA GLY A 23 -5.21 6.42 -6.92
C GLY A 23 -3.83 7.08 -6.83
N LEU A 24 -2.80 6.32 -7.14
CA LEU A 24 -1.41 6.78 -7.23
C LEU A 24 -1.17 7.54 -8.55
N ASP A 25 -0.27 8.53 -8.53
CA ASP A 25 0.34 9.02 -9.77
C ASP A 25 1.49 8.10 -10.24
N ASP A 26 2.17 8.47 -11.32
CA ASP A 26 3.32 7.73 -11.84
C ASP A 26 4.44 7.61 -10.81
N HIS A 27 4.65 8.66 -10.00
CA HIS A 27 5.64 8.65 -8.95
C HIS A 27 5.24 7.71 -7.80
N GLY A 28 3.97 7.73 -7.39
CA GLY A 28 3.39 6.83 -6.40
C GLY A 28 3.48 5.37 -6.82
N ARG A 29 3.22 5.07 -8.10
CA ARG A 29 3.42 3.72 -8.65
C ARG A 29 4.88 3.26 -8.55
N ALA A 30 5.82 4.13 -8.93
CA ALA A 30 7.24 3.82 -8.80
C ALA A 30 7.68 3.62 -7.33
N GLN A 31 7.11 4.40 -6.41
CA GLN A 31 7.33 4.21 -4.96
C GLN A 31 6.79 2.87 -4.47
N ALA A 32 5.60 2.47 -4.93
CA ALA A 32 4.98 1.19 -4.57
C ALA A 32 5.85 0.01 -5.02
N GLU A 33 6.37 0.04 -6.25
CA GLU A 33 7.30 -0.97 -6.75
C GLU A 33 8.59 -1.03 -5.92
N ALA A 34 9.20 0.12 -5.64
CA ALA A 34 10.44 0.19 -4.87
C ALA A 34 10.28 -0.35 -3.43
N VAL A 35 9.14 -0.07 -2.79
CA VAL A 35 8.84 -0.62 -1.46
C VAL A 35 8.61 -2.13 -1.55
N ALA A 36 7.88 -2.60 -2.57
CA ALA A 36 7.62 -4.01 -2.77
C ALA A 36 8.92 -4.80 -2.98
N ASP A 37 9.86 -4.30 -3.80
CA ASP A 37 11.19 -4.91 -3.98
C ASP A 37 11.97 -5.00 -2.67
N ARG A 38 11.91 -3.94 -1.86
CA ARG A 38 12.60 -3.91 -0.55
C ARG A 38 11.99 -4.88 0.45
N LEU A 39 10.68 -5.08 0.43
CA LEU A 39 9.97 -5.92 1.39
C LEU A 39 9.85 -7.38 0.93
N ALA A 40 9.95 -7.67 -0.37
CA ALA A 40 9.78 -9.00 -0.93
C ALA A 40 10.59 -10.10 -0.20
N PRO A 41 11.86 -9.89 0.21
CA PRO A 41 12.64 -10.92 0.92
C PRO A 41 12.15 -11.24 2.34
N LEU A 42 11.23 -10.46 2.91
CA LEU A 42 10.79 -10.58 4.30
C LEU A 42 9.60 -11.51 4.53
N GLY A 43 8.93 -11.96 3.47
CA GLY A 43 7.66 -12.66 3.55
C GLY A 43 7.56 -13.94 2.72
N PRO A 44 6.34 -14.47 2.53
CA PRO A 44 5.06 -13.81 2.83
C PRO A 44 4.79 -13.66 4.34
N LEU A 45 4.24 -12.50 4.72
CA LEU A 45 3.77 -12.19 6.08
C LEU A 45 2.29 -11.79 6.02
N PRO A 46 1.55 -11.83 7.15
CA PRO A 46 0.21 -11.25 7.21
C PRO A 46 0.24 -9.77 6.80
N MET A 47 -0.63 -9.40 5.86
CA MET A 47 -0.77 -8.03 5.37
C MET A 47 -2.13 -7.47 5.73
N VAL A 48 -2.14 -6.21 6.19
CA VAL A 48 -3.34 -5.41 6.42
C VAL A 48 -3.21 -4.13 5.62
N VAL A 49 -4.29 -3.72 4.96
CA VAL A 49 -4.28 -2.50 4.14
C VAL A 49 -5.59 -1.74 4.28
N SER A 50 -5.49 -0.41 4.25
CA SER A 50 -6.63 0.50 4.22
C SER A 50 -7.51 0.26 2.98
N PRO A 51 -8.84 0.51 3.06
CA PRO A 51 -9.73 0.43 1.91
C PRO A 51 -9.42 1.47 0.83
N LEU A 52 -8.71 2.55 1.16
CA LEU A 52 -8.41 3.65 0.25
C LEU A 52 -7.60 3.20 -0.98
N ARG A 53 -8.00 3.66 -2.15
CA ARG A 53 -7.44 3.26 -3.45
C ARG A 53 -5.92 3.40 -3.51
N ARG A 54 -5.37 4.54 -3.12
CA ARG A 54 -3.91 4.75 -3.05
C ARG A 54 -3.18 3.73 -2.17
N CYS A 55 -3.79 3.27 -1.08
CA CYS A 55 -3.22 2.26 -0.19
C CYS A 55 -3.27 0.87 -0.86
N ARG A 56 -4.40 0.53 -1.49
CA ARG A 56 -4.57 -0.72 -2.24
C ARG A 56 -3.58 -0.81 -3.41
N GLU A 57 -3.43 0.26 -4.18
CA GLU A 57 -2.47 0.35 -5.28
C GLU A 57 -1.01 0.31 -4.78
N THR A 58 -0.72 0.81 -3.58
CA THR A 58 0.62 0.67 -2.98
C THR A 58 0.93 -0.76 -2.57
N ALA A 59 -0.06 -1.51 -2.10
CA ALA A 59 0.11 -2.89 -1.63
C ALA A 59 0.19 -3.91 -2.78
N ALA A 60 -0.48 -3.63 -3.91
CA ALA A 60 -0.63 -4.57 -5.02
C ALA A 60 0.69 -5.17 -5.55
N PRO A 61 1.80 -4.41 -5.71
CA PRO A 61 3.04 -5.00 -6.20
C PRO A 61 3.68 -5.97 -5.20
N LEU A 62 3.47 -5.77 -3.89
CA LEU A 62 3.96 -6.68 -2.86
C LEU A 62 3.06 -7.92 -2.74
N GLU A 63 1.74 -7.75 -2.83
CA GLU A 63 0.77 -8.85 -2.96
C GLU A 63 1.16 -9.79 -4.12
N ALA A 64 1.48 -9.23 -5.28
CA ALA A 64 1.91 -9.99 -6.45
C ALA A 64 3.24 -10.75 -6.22
N ARG A 65 4.25 -10.10 -5.63
CA ARG A 65 5.55 -10.72 -5.32
C ARG A 65 5.45 -11.84 -4.28
N TRP A 66 4.55 -11.68 -3.31
CA TRP A 66 4.32 -12.67 -2.25
C TRP A 66 3.26 -13.71 -2.60
N GLY A 67 2.49 -13.52 -3.67
CA GLY A 67 1.40 -14.42 -4.04
C GLY A 67 0.28 -14.46 -2.99
N VAL A 68 0.03 -13.33 -2.31
CA VAL A 68 -0.99 -13.20 -1.25
C VAL A 68 -1.92 -12.04 -1.54
N THR A 69 -3.08 -12.03 -0.89
CA THR A 69 -3.99 -10.87 -0.87
C THR A 69 -4.03 -10.31 0.54
N ALA A 70 -3.75 -9.03 0.69
CA ALA A 70 -3.83 -8.32 1.95
C ALA A 70 -5.28 -8.19 2.41
N ARG A 71 -5.49 -8.38 3.72
CA ARG A 71 -6.78 -8.15 4.35
C ARG A 71 -7.08 -6.65 4.34
N VAL A 72 -8.22 -6.27 3.78
CA VAL A 72 -8.72 -4.90 3.87
C VAL A 72 -9.25 -4.65 5.28
N ASP A 73 -8.84 -3.56 5.91
CA ASP A 73 -9.29 -3.18 7.24
C ASP A 73 -9.66 -1.68 7.28
N PRO A 74 -10.93 -1.32 7.55
CA PRO A 74 -11.36 0.06 7.70
C PRO A 74 -10.67 0.81 8.85
N ASP A 75 -10.21 0.12 9.88
CA ASP A 75 -9.64 0.73 11.09
C ASP A 75 -8.24 1.35 10.85
N VAL A 76 -7.64 1.08 9.68
CA VAL A 76 -6.39 1.73 9.23
C VAL A 76 -6.63 2.78 8.13
N GLY A 77 -7.85 3.33 8.06
CA GLY A 77 -8.20 4.48 7.23
C GLY A 77 -7.52 5.79 7.67
N GLU A 78 -7.51 6.79 6.78
CA GLU A 78 -7.14 8.17 7.13
C GLU A 78 -8.33 8.88 7.81
N ILE A 79 -8.06 9.84 8.69
CA ILE A 79 -9.04 10.63 9.46
C ILE A 79 -9.41 11.91 8.71
#